data_AF-A0A8T5TZY8-F1
#
_entry.id   AF-A0A8T5TZY8-F1
#
_cell.length_a   1.000
_cell.length_b   1.000
_cell.length_c   1.000
_cell.angle_alpha   90.00
_cell.angle_beta   90.00
_cell.angle_gamma   90.00
#
_symmetry.space_group_name_H-M   'P 1'
#
loop_
_entity.id
_entity.type
_entity.pdbx_description
1 polymer ?
#
loop_
_entity_poly.entity_id
_entity_poly.type
_entity_poly.pdbx_seq_one_letter_code
_entity_poly.pdbx_strand_id
1 'polypeptide(L)' 'MRARACIKCKEYIIIHPKNPLNQNKIDAFERKHHLHTLITINLDEIKDQYQIVINNGS' A
#
# COMPACT_ATOMS: atom_id res chain seq x y z
N MET A 1 8.45 -8.68 4.54
CA MET A 1 7.41 -8.39 3.52
C MET A 1 7.35 -6.87 3.35
N ARG A 2 7.34 -6.34 2.13
CA ARG A 2 7.35 -4.88 1.91
C ARG A 2 5.94 -4.36 1.69
N ALA A 3 5.72 -3.12 2.10
CA ALA A 3 4.47 -2.41 1.92
C ALA A 3 4.73 -1.00 1.40
N ARG A 4 3.82 -0.51 0.57
CA ARG A 4 3.76 0.89 0.14
C ARG A 4 2.75 1.60 1.05
N ALA A 5 3.21 2.59 1.80
CA ALA A 5 2.39 3.32 2.77
C ALA A 5 2.28 4.79 2.37
N CYS A 6 1.10 5.36 2.56
CA CYS A 6 0.83 6.78 2.40
C CYS A 6 0.87 7.46 3.78
N ILE A 7 1.83 8.36 3.99
CA ILE A 7 2.04 9.04 5.27
C ILE A 7 0.81 9.86 5.67
N LYS A 8 0.20 10.54 4.70
CA LYS A 8 -0.94 11.44 4.93
C LYS A 8 -2.23 10.68 5.22
N CYS A 9 -2.54 9.64 4.45
CA CYS A 9 -3.77 8.87 4.62
C CYS A 9 -3.68 7.84 5.75
N LYS A 10 -2.46 7.55 6.24
CA LYS A 10 -2.21 6.44 7.16
C LYS A 10 -2.73 5.10 6.60
N GLU A 11 -2.65 4.94 5.27
CA GLU A 11 -3.09 3.76 4.53
C GLU A 11 -1.87 3.04 3.93
N TYR A 12 -1.89 1.71 3.82
CA TYR A 12 -0.84 0.95 3.15
C TYR A 12 -1.36 -0.22 2.29
N ILE A 13 -0.57 -0.60 1.29
CA ILE A 13 -0.77 -1.79 0.47
C ILE A 13 0.45 -2.70 0.51
N ILE A 14 0.22 -4.00 0.64
CA ILE A 14 1.29 -5.01 0.64
C ILE A 14 1.78 -5.23 -0.79
N ILE A 15 3.10 -5.19 -0.96
CA ILE A 15 3.76 -5.45 -2.24
C ILE A 15 4.04 -6.95 -2.34
N HIS A 16 3.35 -7.63 -3.24
CA HIS A 16 3.56 -9.03 -3.59
C HIS A 16 4.25 -9.13 -4.96
N PRO A 17 5.59 -9.21 -5.00
CA PRO A 17 6.36 -9.13 -6.26
C PRO A 17 6.11 -10.29 -7.23
N LYS A 18 5.49 -11.39 -6.77
CA LYS A 18 5.15 -12.56 -7.58
C LYS A 18 3.69 -12.60 -8.05
N ASN A 19 2.89 -11.58 -7.72
CA ASN A 19 1.46 -11.55 -8.07
C ASN A 19 1.14 -10.35 -8.98
N PRO A 20 0.90 -10.55 -10.29
CA PRO A 20 0.60 -9.45 -11.21
C PRO A 20 -0.71 -8.71 -10.88
N LEU A 21 -1.70 -9.37 -10.26
CA LEU A 21 -2.92 -8.70 -9.79
C LEU A 21 -2.63 -7.68 -8.67
N ASN A 22 -1.60 -7.95 -7.86
CA ASN A 22 -1.17 -7.02 -6.83
C ASN A 22 -0.52 -5.78 -7.43
N GLN A 23 0.16 -5.91 -8.56
CA GLN A 23 0.76 -4.78 -9.29
C GLN A 23 -0.31 -3.76 -9.71
N ASN A 24 -1.41 -4.22 -10.31
CA ASN A 24 -2.54 -3.33 -10.66
C ASN A 24 -3.13 -2.61 -9.45
N LYS A 25 -3.19 -3.30 -8.29
CA LYS A 25 -3.67 -2.69 -7.04
C LYS A 25 -2.68 -1.66 -6.49
N ILE A 26 -1.38 -1.90 -6.62
CA ILE A 26 -0.34 -0.93 -6.27
C ILE A 26 -0.49 0.31 -7.16
N ASP A 27 -0.60 0.14 -8.47
CA ASP A 27 -0.76 1.26 -9.40
C ASP A 27 -2.01 2.08 -9.09
N ALA A 28 -3.14 1.43 -8.78
CA ALA A 28 -4.35 2.10 -8.35
C ALA A 28 -4.16 2.86 -7.03
N PHE A 29 -3.44 2.26 -6.06
CA PHE A 29 -3.09 2.92 -4.80
C PHE A 29 -2.21 4.14 -5.04
N GLU A 30 -1.19 4.05 -5.90
CA GLU A 30 -0.30 5.17 -6.21
C GLU A 30 -1.04 6.29 -6.95
N ARG A 31 -1.95 5.95 -7.88
CA ARG A 31 -2.81 6.94 -8.55
C ARG A 31 -3.76 7.63 -7.57
N LYS A 32 -4.40 6.91 -6.64
CA LYS A 32 -5.25 7.51 -5.59
C LYS A 32 -4.44 8.49 -4.73
N HIS A 33 -3.17 8.18 -4.48
CA HIS A 33 -2.28 8.92 -3.58
C HIS A 33 -1.23 9.76 -4.33
N HIS A 34 -1.44 10.10 -5.60
CA HIS A 34 -0.43 10.73 -6.45
C HIS A 34 0.10 12.08 -5.93
N LEU A 35 -0.67 12.79 -5.10
CA LEU A 35 -0.27 14.06 -4.45
C LEU A 35 0.22 13.88 -3.01
N HIS A 36 0.33 12.66 -2.53
CA HIS A 36 0.72 12.36 -1.15
C HIS A 36 2.11 11.76 -1.10
N THR A 37 2.80 11.95 0.04
CA THR A 37 4.07 11.28 0.27
C THR A 37 3.83 9.78 0.48
N LEU A 38 4.36 9.00 -0.46
CA LEU A 38 4.37 7.54 -0.43
C LEU A 38 5.76 7.06 -0.02
N ILE A 39 5.81 6.13 0.93
CA ILE A 39 7.05 5.49 1.38
C ILE A 39 6.94 3.98 1.21
N THR A 40 8.09 3.34 0.99
CA THR A 40 8.16 1.88 0.98
C THR A 40 8.86 1.45 2.25
N ILE A 41 8.17 0.70 3.09
CA ILE A 41 8.73 0.24 4.36
C ILE A 41 8.43 -1.24 4.58
N ASN A 42 9.02 -1.83 5.62
CA ASN A 42 8.67 -3.19 5.99
C ASN A 42 7.30 -3.21 6.69
N LEU A 43 6.53 -4.27 6.42
CA LEU A 43 5.20 -4.45 7.00
C LEU A 43 5.21 -4.37 8.53
N ASP A 44 6.27 -4.87 9.18
CA ASP A 44 6.39 -4.85 10.64
C ASP A 44 6.57 -3.45 11.23
N GLU A 45 6.96 -2.45 10.43
CA GLU A 45 7.15 -1.06 10.88
C GLU A 45 5.85 -0.24 10.84
N ILE A 46 4.83 -0.67 10.08
CA ILE A 46 3.56 0.07 9.89
C ILE A 46 2.36 -0.50 10.66
N LYS A 47 2.45 -1.73 11.19
CA LYS A 47 1.30 -2.50 11.73
C LYS A 47 0.47 -1.74 12.77
N ASP A 48 1.08 -0.85 13.55
CA ASP A 48 0.40 -0.12 14.62
C ASP A 48 -0.12 1.27 14.18
N GLN A 49 0.41 1.82 13.08
CA GLN A 49 0.20 3.21 12.70
C GLN A 49 -0.61 3.41 11.42
N TYR A 50 -0.78 2.36 10.61
CA TYR A 50 -1.41 2.46 9.30
C TYR A 50 -2.47 1.37 9.12
N GLN A 51 -3.56 1.72 8.45
CA GLN A 51 -4.61 0.79 8.07
C GLN A 51 -4.28 0.10 6.74
N ILE A 52 -4.52 -1.21 6.68
CA ILE A 52 -4.35 -1.97 5.44
C ILE A 52 -5.49 -1.64 4.47
N VAL A 53 -5.13 -1.29 3.24
CA VAL A 53 -6.11 -1.14 2.16
C VAL A 53 -6.51 -2.53 1.69
N ILE A 54 -7.54 -3.10 2.31
CA ILE A 54 -8.18 -4.32 1.85
C ILE A 54 -9.14 -3.94 0.73
N ASN A 55 -8.63 -3.83 -0.49
CA ASN A 55 -9.51 -3.84 -1.67
C ASN A 55 -10.03 -5.27 -1.83
N ASN A 56 -11.10 -5.58 -1.06
CA ASN A 56 -12.06 -6.62 -1.36
C ASN A 56 -12.72 -6.24 -2.68
N GLY A 57 -12.14 -6.69 -3.78
CA GLY A 57 -12.88 -6.80 -5.02
C GLY A 57 -13.85 -7.95 -4.84
N SER A 58 -15.10 -7.62 -4.51
CA SER A 58 -16.26 -8.45 -4.84
C SER A 58 -16.53 -8.36 -6.33
#